data_AF-A0A4E0R1A8-F1
#
_entry.id   AF-A0A4E0R1A8-F1
#
_cell.length_a   1.000
_cell.length_b   1.000
_cell.length_c   1.000
_cell.angle_alpha   90.00
_cell.angle_beta   90.00
_cell.angle_gamma   90.00
#
_symmetry.space_group_name_H-M   'P 1'
#
loop_
_entity.id
_entity.type
_entity.pdbx_description
1 polymer ?
#
loop_
_entity_poly.entity_id
_entity_poly.type
_entity_poly.pdbx_seq_one_letter_code
_entity_poly.pdbx_strand_id
1 'polypeptide(L)'
;MVSLSCGYKCLQAILVMMNIVVAYIIFLLILILAGLAAGIAGFVLKNKVKEYVTKSMTEAFDKYKDPSYQKIIDTIQKDLKCCGANGTWAGPGSTPTSCQGSDGQFYNDGCVKNVQEFLKKNILIVAGCVFGFALIQILGVVFAACVCQAIKRGETA
;
A
#
# COMPACT_ATOMS: atom_id res chain seq x y z
N MET A 1 -52.29 -5.40 -15.72
CA MET A 1 -51.36 -6.12 -14.81
C MET A 1 -49.89 -6.06 -15.25
N VAL A 2 -49.57 -6.03 -16.55
CA VAL A 2 -48.16 -5.94 -17.03
C VAL A 2 -47.49 -4.59 -16.67
N SER A 3 -48.20 -3.46 -16.73
CA SER A 3 -47.65 -2.14 -16.41
C SER A 3 -47.29 -1.95 -14.92
N LEU A 4 -48.00 -2.63 -14.01
CA LEU A 4 -47.72 -2.59 -12.57
C LEU A 4 -46.43 -3.38 -12.23
N SER A 5 -46.12 -4.41 -13.03
CA SER A 5 -44.91 -5.22 -12.88
C SER A 5 -43.63 -4.50 -13.34
N CYS A 6 -43.77 -3.57 -14.29
CA CYS A 6 -42.67 -2.74 -14.77
C CYS A 6 -42.30 -1.64 -13.74
N GLY A 7 -43.30 -1.05 -13.08
CA GLY A 7 -43.10 0.01 -12.09
C GLY A 7 -42.32 -0.40 -10.85
N TYR A 8 -42.66 -1.55 -10.22
CA TYR A 8 -41.96 -1.99 -9.00
C TYR A 8 -40.49 -2.39 -9.27
N LYS A 9 -40.20 -2.94 -10.46
CA LYS A 9 -38.83 -3.32 -10.85
C LYS A 9 -37.93 -2.11 -11.08
N CYS A 10 -38.45 -1.05 -11.68
CA CYS A 10 -37.72 0.22 -11.82
C CYS A 10 -37.47 0.89 -10.48
N LEU A 11 -38.47 0.95 -9.59
CA LEU A 11 -38.31 1.51 -8.25
C LEU A 11 -37.28 0.72 -7.42
N GLN A 12 -37.36 -0.62 -7.47
CA GLN A 12 -36.41 -1.48 -6.81
C GLN A 12 -34.98 -1.30 -7.37
N ALA A 13 -34.82 -1.16 -8.69
CA ALA A 13 -33.52 -0.89 -9.31
C ALA A 13 -32.94 0.47 -8.86
N ILE A 14 -33.75 1.53 -8.79
CA ILE A 14 -33.30 2.87 -8.34
C ILE A 14 -32.85 2.84 -6.87
N LEU A 15 -33.63 2.21 -5.99
CA LEU A 15 -33.29 2.09 -4.56
C LEU A 15 -32.00 1.28 -4.34
N VAL A 16 -31.81 0.19 -5.09
CA VAL A 16 -30.60 -0.63 -5.04
C VAL A 16 -29.38 0.16 -5.51
N MET A 17 -29.49 0.91 -6.61
CA MET A 17 -28.41 1.77 -7.10
C MET A 17 -28.05 2.87 -6.10
N MET A 18 -29.03 3.52 -5.46
CA MET A 18 -28.79 4.52 -4.41
C MET A 18 -28.05 3.92 -3.22
N ASN A 19 -28.46 2.75 -2.74
CA ASN A 19 -27.80 2.06 -1.63
C ASN A 19 -26.35 1.68 -1.96
N ILE A 20 -26.08 1.22 -3.19
CA ILE A 20 -24.71 0.90 -3.63
C ILE A 20 -23.83 2.15 -3.66
N VAL A 21 -24.33 3.27 -4.20
CA VAL A 21 -23.56 4.53 -4.25
C VAL A 21 -23.30 5.08 -2.84
N VAL A 22 -24.28 5.02 -1.94
CA VAL A 22 -24.10 5.44 -0.54
C VAL A 22 -23.08 4.55 0.18
N ALA A 23 -23.17 3.22 0.01
CA ALA A 23 -22.18 2.30 0.57
C ALA A 23 -20.76 2.58 0.03
N TYR A 24 -20.64 2.92 -1.25
CA TYR A 24 -19.37 3.31 -1.86
C TYR A 24 -18.81 4.62 -1.26
N ILE A 25 -19.64 5.64 -1.04
CA ILE A 25 -19.23 6.89 -0.36
C ILE A 25 -18.75 6.60 1.05
N ILE A 26 -19.49 5.82 1.83
CA ILE A 26 -19.10 5.44 3.20
C ILE A 26 -17.75 4.73 3.20
N PHE A 27 -17.55 3.80 2.27
CA PHE A 27 -16.28 3.08 2.13
C PHE A 27 -15.11 4.03 1.81
N LEU A 28 -15.29 4.97 0.87
CA LEU A 28 -14.26 5.97 0.56
C LEU A 28 -13.93 6.88 1.76
N LEU A 29 -14.94 7.30 2.52
CA LEU A 29 -14.72 8.11 3.72
C LEU A 29 -13.91 7.34 4.78
N ILE A 30 -14.18 6.05 4.96
CA ILE A 30 -13.40 5.19 5.86
C ILE A 30 -11.94 5.10 5.40
N LEU A 31 -11.68 4.96 4.08
CA LEU A 31 -10.32 4.92 3.55
C LEU A 31 -9.57 6.25 3.77
N ILE A 32 -10.23 7.39 3.64
CA ILE A 32 -9.64 8.70 3.92
C ILE A 32 -9.23 8.80 5.39
N LEU A 33 -10.13 8.44 6.31
CA LEU A 33 -9.85 8.46 7.75
C LEU A 33 -8.72 7.49 8.13
N ALA A 34 -8.71 6.28 7.55
CA ALA A 34 -7.66 5.30 7.77
C ALA A 34 -6.30 5.80 7.23
N GLY A 35 -6.28 6.44 6.06
CA GLY A 35 -5.09 7.04 5.47
C GLY A 35 -4.51 8.16 6.33
N LEU A 36 -5.36 9.06 6.85
CA LEU A 36 -4.95 10.11 7.78
C LEU A 36 -4.39 9.53 9.08
N ALA A 37 -5.07 8.54 9.67
CA ALA A 37 -4.61 7.87 10.88
C ALA A 37 -3.26 7.18 10.66
N ALA A 38 -3.08 6.46 9.55
CA ALA A 38 -1.82 5.82 9.18
C ALA A 38 -0.70 6.85 8.95
N GLY A 39 -0.99 7.98 8.31
CA GLY A 39 -0.03 9.07 8.10
C GLY A 39 0.44 9.69 9.42
N ILE A 40 -0.49 10.00 10.33
CA ILE A 40 -0.18 10.54 11.66
C ILE A 40 0.62 9.52 12.48
N ALA A 41 0.15 8.26 12.52
CA ALA A 41 0.83 7.19 13.25
C ALA A 41 2.25 6.96 12.72
N GLY A 42 2.45 6.94 11.41
CA GLY A 42 3.76 6.81 10.78
C GLY A 42 4.71 7.96 11.13
N PHE A 43 4.20 9.20 11.20
CA PHE A 43 4.99 10.36 11.60
C PHE A 43 5.39 10.31 13.08
N VAL A 44 4.44 10.03 13.97
CA VAL A 44 4.66 9.98 15.43
C VAL A 44 5.57 8.80 15.81
N LEU A 45 5.36 7.64 15.19
CA LEU A 45 6.09 6.40 15.51
C LEU A 45 7.33 6.18 14.63
N LYS A 46 7.86 7.21 13.95
CA LYS A 46 9.00 7.08 13.03
C LYS A 46 10.21 6.34 13.62
N ASN A 47 10.49 6.53 14.90
CA ASN A 47 11.61 5.87 15.58
C ASN A 47 11.31 4.39 15.82
N LYS A 48 10.07 4.06 16.19
CA LYS A 48 9.60 2.68 16.36
C LYS A 48 9.53 1.91 15.05
N VAL A 49 9.15 2.58 13.97
CA VAL A 49 9.21 2.00 12.62
C VAL A 49 10.65 1.60 12.26
N LYS A 50 11.65 2.46 12.53
CA LYS A 50 13.07 2.10 12.28
C LYS A 50 13.52 0.88 13.09
N GLU A 51 13.15 0.82 14.36
CA GLU A 51 13.44 -0.31 15.25
C GLU A 51 12.78 -1.59 14.73
N TYR A 52 11.50 -1.52 14.36
CA TYR A 52 10.73 -2.64 13.82
C TYR A 52 11.29 -3.15 12.49
N VAL A 53 11.65 -2.24 11.57
CA VAL A 53 12.27 -2.60 10.29
C VAL A 53 13.60 -3.32 10.53
N THR A 54 14.42 -2.81 11.45
CA THR A 54 15.71 -3.45 11.79
C THR A 54 15.49 -4.86 12.29
N LYS A 55 14.59 -5.03 13.29
CA LYS A 55 14.27 -6.33 13.87
C LYS A 55 13.68 -7.30 12.84
N SER A 56 12.66 -6.86 12.09
CA SER A 56 11.97 -7.69 11.10
C SER A 56 12.91 -8.14 9.99
N MET A 57 13.81 -7.26 9.52
CA MET A 57 14.80 -7.65 8.53
C MET A 57 15.79 -8.66 9.10
N THR A 58 16.35 -8.43 10.29
CA THR A 58 17.27 -9.40 10.93
C THR A 58 16.61 -10.78 11.07
N GLU A 59 15.37 -10.84 11.56
CA GLU A 59 14.62 -12.09 11.67
C GLU A 59 14.35 -12.76 10.32
N ALA A 60 14.13 -11.97 9.25
CA ALA A 60 13.97 -12.50 7.91
C ALA A 60 15.28 -13.15 7.41
N PHE A 61 16.44 -12.51 7.64
CA PHE A 61 17.75 -13.06 7.28
C PHE A 61 18.06 -14.37 8.02
N ASP A 62 17.64 -14.52 9.27
CA ASP A 62 17.79 -15.79 10.01
C ASP A 62 16.98 -16.93 9.38
N LYS A 63 15.84 -16.61 8.75
CA LYS A 63 14.95 -17.57 8.07
C LYS A 63 15.31 -17.79 6.60
N TYR A 64 16.46 -17.31 6.14
CA TYR A 64 16.86 -17.37 4.73
C TYR A 64 16.86 -18.78 4.11
N LYS A 65 17.02 -19.85 4.91
CA LYS A 65 16.93 -21.24 4.41
C LYS A 65 15.57 -21.60 3.82
N ASP A 66 14.51 -20.88 4.19
CA ASP A 66 13.18 -21.09 3.64
C ASP A 66 13.09 -20.45 2.24
N PRO A 67 12.66 -21.20 1.21
CA PRO A 67 12.61 -20.70 -0.17
C PRO A 67 11.75 -19.44 -0.35
N SER A 68 10.78 -19.21 0.54
CA SER A 68 9.94 -18.01 0.52
C SER A 68 10.75 -16.77 0.91
N TYR A 69 11.55 -16.88 1.97
CA TYR A 69 12.41 -15.80 2.45
C TYR A 69 13.60 -15.59 1.54
N GLN A 70 14.18 -16.68 1.00
CA GLN A 70 15.29 -16.63 0.07
C GLN A 70 15.02 -15.71 -1.12
N LYS A 71 13.89 -15.88 -1.81
CA LYS A 71 13.52 -15.04 -2.97
C LYS A 71 13.39 -13.57 -2.61
N ILE A 72 12.75 -13.27 -1.48
CA ILE A 72 12.51 -11.90 -1.03
C ILE A 72 13.84 -11.23 -0.68
N ILE A 73 14.69 -11.92 0.07
CA ILE A 73 16.00 -11.43 0.49
C ILE A 73 16.92 -11.24 -0.72
N ASP A 74 16.96 -12.19 -1.65
CA ASP A 74 17.75 -12.08 -2.88
C ASP A 74 17.34 -10.87 -3.72
N THR A 75 16.04 -10.58 -3.79
CA THR A 75 15.50 -9.41 -4.51
C THR A 75 15.93 -8.11 -3.81
N ILE A 76 15.76 -8.04 -2.48
CA ILE A 76 16.15 -6.88 -1.69
C ILE A 76 17.64 -6.58 -1.86
N GLN A 77 18.49 -7.60 -1.77
CA GLN A 77 19.94 -7.45 -1.90
C GLN A 77 20.35 -6.95 -3.29
N LYS A 78 19.71 -7.44 -4.36
CA LYS A 78 19.98 -7.00 -5.73
C LYS A 78 19.49 -5.58 -6.00
N ASP A 79 18.25 -5.27 -5.61
CA ASP A 79 17.61 -3.99 -5.89
C ASP A 79 18.24 -2.85 -5.07
N LEU A 80 18.63 -3.12 -3.82
CA LEU A 80 19.21 -2.14 -2.91
C LEU A 80 20.73 -2.21 -2.80
N LYS A 81 21.36 -3.12 -3.56
CA LYS A 81 22.83 -3.31 -3.62
C LYS A 81 23.46 -3.39 -2.23
N CYS A 82 22.95 -4.31 -1.42
CA CYS A 82 23.33 -4.50 -0.02
C CYS A 82 23.58 -5.97 0.30
N CYS A 83 24.28 -6.25 1.40
CA CYS A 83 24.55 -7.61 1.84
C CYS A 83 24.27 -7.81 3.33
N GLY A 84 23.46 -8.82 3.65
CA GLY A 84 23.03 -9.10 5.02
C GLY A 84 22.25 -7.96 5.66
N ALA A 85 21.85 -8.14 6.92
CA ALA A 85 21.13 -7.08 7.65
C ALA A 85 22.01 -5.84 7.86
N ASN A 86 23.28 -6.04 8.24
CA ASN A 86 24.19 -5.00 8.73
C ASN A 86 25.50 -4.82 7.91
N GLY A 87 25.63 -5.46 6.73
CA GLY A 87 26.71 -5.18 5.76
C GLY A 87 27.58 -6.37 5.43
N THR A 88 27.69 -7.33 6.34
CA THR A 88 28.28 -8.64 6.07
C THR A 88 27.20 -9.72 6.14
N TRP A 89 27.37 -10.77 5.33
CA TRP A 89 26.51 -11.94 5.41
C TRP A 89 26.78 -12.68 6.72
N ALA A 90 25.83 -12.57 7.65
CA ALA A 90 25.81 -13.32 8.91
C ALA A 90 24.67 -14.36 8.94
N GLY A 91 24.03 -14.59 7.80
CA GLY A 91 22.91 -15.52 7.66
C GLY A 91 23.36 -16.99 7.57
N PRO A 92 22.41 -17.93 7.57
CA PRO A 92 22.72 -19.35 7.48
C PRO A 92 23.29 -19.72 6.10
N GLY A 93 24.41 -20.46 6.09
CA GLY A 93 25.03 -20.98 4.87
C GLY A 93 26.07 -20.03 4.27
N SER A 94 26.46 -20.30 3.02
CA SER A 94 27.40 -19.44 2.29
C SER A 94 26.71 -18.17 1.81
N THR A 95 27.50 -17.10 1.65
CA THR A 95 27.03 -15.83 1.09
C THR A 95 26.35 -16.05 -0.26
N PRO A 96 25.10 -15.59 -0.45
CA PRO A 96 24.39 -15.78 -1.69
C PRO A 96 24.91 -14.88 -2.80
N THR A 97 24.76 -15.31 -4.06
CA THR A 97 25.17 -14.53 -5.24
C THR A 97 24.39 -13.21 -5.39
N SER A 98 23.25 -13.07 -4.70
CA SER A 98 22.51 -11.82 -4.58
C SER A 98 23.26 -10.72 -3.81
N CYS A 99 24.25 -11.07 -2.97
CA CYS A 99 25.16 -10.12 -2.32
C CYS A 99 26.26 -9.59 -3.26
N GLN A 100 26.38 -10.12 -4.49
CA GLN A 100 27.48 -9.83 -5.39
C GLN A 100 27.03 -8.91 -6.53
N GLY A 101 27.83 -7.85 -6.78
CA GLY A 101 27.67 -6.95 -7.91
C GLY A 101 28.11 -7.59 -9.23
N SER A 102 27.81 -6.90 -10.34
CA SER A 102 28.21 -7.34 -11.68
C SER A 102 29.72 -7.35 -11.91
N ASP A 103 30.47 -6.64 -11.07
CA ASP A 103 31.92 -6.58 -11.00
C ASP A 103 32.54 -7.75 -10.21
N GLY A 104 31.72 -8.63 -9.67
CA GLY A 104 32.14 -9.74 -8.84
C GLY A 104 32.49 -9.35 -7.40
N GLN A 105 32.32 -8.08 -7.02
CA GLN A 105 32.56 -7.63 -5.65
C GLN A 105 31.31 -7.80 -4.79
N PHE A 106 31.51 -8.15 -3.51
CA PHE A 106 30.41 -8.21 -2.56
C PHE A 106 30.03 -6.81 -2.08
N TYR A 107 28.73 -6.56 -1.93
CA TYR A 107 28.26 -5.33 -1.30
C TYR A 107 28.69 -5.29 0.16
N ASN A 108 29.17 -4.13 0.62
CA ASN A 108 29.65 -3.93 1.99
C ASN A 108 28.62 -3.22 2.90
N ASP A 109 27.58 -2.62 2.30
CA ASP A 109 26.52 -1.93 3.04
C ASP A 109 25.40 -2.89 3.47
N GLY A 110 24.87 -2.67 4.68
CA GLY A 110 23.79 -3.47 5.23
C GLY A 110 22.42 -3.10 4.67
N CYS A 111 21.58 -4.10 4.43
CA CYS A 111 20.26 -3.88 3.86
C CYS A 111 19.34 -3.05 4.75
N VAL A 112 19.47 -3.12 6.08
CA VAL A 112 18.68 -2.27 6.99
C VAL A 112 18.98 -0.79 6.74
N LYS A 113 20.28 -0.44 6.61
CA LYS A 113 20.73 0.92 6.34
C LYS A 113 20.27 1.37 4.95
N ASN A 114 20.48 0.55 3.92
CA ASN A 114 20.13 0.90 2.54
C ASN A 114 18.60 1.01 2.35
N VAL A 115 17.78 0.20 3.02
CA VAL A 115 16.31 0.39 3.03
C VAL A 115 15.94 1.74 3.65
N GLN A 116 16.55 2.10 4.78
CA GLN A 116 16.27 3.38 5.41
C GLN A 116 16.70 4.56 4.53
N GLU A 117 17.83 4.47 3.86
CA GLU A 117 18.29 5.48 2.91
C GLU A 117 17.41 5.54 1.66
N PHE A 118 17.01 4.39 1.12
CA PHE A 118 16.08 4.28 0.01
C PHE A 118 14.74 4.94 0.34
N LEU A 119 14.19 4.66 1.53
CA LEU A 119 12.96 5.29 2.00
C LEU A 119 13.12 6.80 2.16
N LYS A 120 14.23 7.28 2.75
CA LYS A 120 14.49 8.72 2.88
C LYS A 120 14.62 9.42 1.53
N LYS A 121 15.33 8.79 0.58
CA LYS A 121 15.57 9.36 -0.75
C LYS A 121 14.31 9.39 -1.60
N ASN A 122 13.48 8.34 -1.50
CA ASN A 122 12.26 8.21 -2.29
C ASN A 122 10.98 8.63 -1.54
N ILE A 123 11.10 9.21 -0.34
CA ILE A 123 9.96 9.61 0.48
C ILE A 123 9.03 10.56 -0.27
N LEU A 124 9.59 11.41 -1.14
CA LEU A 124 8.82 12.35 -1.95
C LEU A 124 7.93 11.61 -2.96
N ILE A 125 8.45 10.55 -3.60
CA ILE A 125 7.68 9.73 -4.54
C ILE A 125 6.55 9.03 -3.80
N VAL A 126 6.85 8.41 -2.65
CA VAL A 126 5.84 7.73 -1.82
C VAL A 126 4.76 8.70 -1.36
N ALA A 127 5.15 9.88 -0.87
CA ALA A 127 4.21 10.93 -0.47
C ALA A 127 3.35 11.40 -1.65
N GLY A 128 3.95 11.53 -2.85
CA GLY A 128 3.23 11.85 -4.08
C GLY A 128 2.19 10.79 -4.44
N CYS A 129 2.51 9.50 -4.34
CA CYS A 129 1.56 8.41 -4.58
C CYS A 129 0.37 8.47 -3.61
N VAL A 130 0.63 8.69 -2.31
CA VAL A 130 -0.42 8.81 -1.28
C VAL A 130 -1.30 10.03 -1.55
N PHE A 131 -0.69 11.17 -1.89
CA PHE A 131 -1.43 12.38 -2.24
C PHE A 131 -2.29 12.20 -3.49
N GLY A 132 -1.74 11.56 -4.54
CA GLY A 132 -2.49 11.23 -5.75
C GLY A 132 -3.67 10.31 -5.47
N PHE A 133 -3.48 9.29 -4.63
CA PHE A 133 -4.57 8.41 -4.20
C PHE A 133 -5.65 9.18 -3.44
N ALA A 134 -5.28 10.11 -2.55
CA ALA A 134 -6.23 10.97 -1.84
C ALA A 134 -7.04 11.86 -2.81
N LEU A 135 -6.40 12.45 -3.82
CA LEU A 135 -7.11 13.22 -4.86
C LEU A 135 -8.11 12.36 -5.64
N ILE A 136 -7.72 11.15 -6.02
CA ILE A 136 -8.61 10.21 -6.72
C ILE A 136 -9.81 9.85 -5.86
N GLN A 137 -9.62 9.61 -4.57
CA GLN A 137 -10.73 9.36 -3.64
C GLN A 137 -11.69 10.54 -3.55
N ILE A 138 -11.17 11.77 -3.46
CA ILE A 138 -12.00 12.98 -3.43
C ILE A 138 -12.82 13.10 -4.71
N LEU A 139 -12.22 12.86 -5.89
CA LEU A 139 -12.94 12.83 -7.16
C LEU A 139 -14.02 11.76 -7.17
N GLY A 140 -13.75 10.57 -6.60
CA GLY A 140 -14.73 9.49 -6.45
C GLY A 140 -15.94 9.90 -5.60
N VAL A 141 -15.70 10.60 -4.49
CA VAL A 141 -16.77 11.14 -3.63
C VAL A 141 -17.59 12.20 -4.37
N VAL A 142 -16.94 13.13 -5.07
CA VAL A 142 -17.62 14.18 -5.86
C VAL A 142 -18.49 13.56 -6.94
N PHE A 143 -17.96 12.59 -7.69
CA PHE A 143 -18.72 11.91 -8.73
C PHE A 143 -19.93 11.15 -8.15
N ALA A 144 -19.72 10.41 -7.06
CA ALA A 144 -20.80 9.71 -6.37
C ALA A 144 -21.88 10.68 -5.85
N ALA A 145 -21.49 11.82 -5.29
CA ALA A 145 -22.42 12.86 -4.85
C ALA A 145 -23.22 13.45 -6.02
N CYS A 146 -22.58 13.73 -7.16
CA CYS A 146 -23.26 14.19 -8.38
C CYS A 146 -24.28 13.16 -8.87
N VAL A 147 -23.93 11.87 -8.88
CA VAL A 147 -24.85 10.78 -9.26
C VAL A 147 -26.04 10.72 -8.31
N CYS A 148 -25.82 10.82 -7.00
CA CYS A 148 -26.92 10.88 -6.02
C CYS A 148 -27.84 12.08 -6.27
N GLN A 149 -27.30 13.25 -6.59
CA GLN A 149 -28.09 14.44 -6.91
C GLN A 149 -28.87 14.29 -8.21
N ALA A 150 -28.29 13.67 -9.24
CA ALA A 150 -28.95 13.43 -10.52
C ALA A 150 -30.15 12.49 -10.36
N ILE A 151 -30.00 11.41 -9.58
CA ILE A 151 -31.09 10.46 -9.29
C ILE A 151 -32.22 11.17 -8.52
N LYS A 152 -31.89 11.91 -7.45
CA LYS A 152 -32.90 12.65 -6.67
C LYS A 152 -33.69 13.66 -7.50
N ARG A 153 -33.04 14.36 -8.44
CA ARG A 153 -33.72 15.31 -9.35
C ARG A 153 -34.68 14.61 -10.31
N GLY A 154 -34.33 13.41 -10.77
CA GLY A 154 -35.18 12.58 -11.64
C GLY A 154 -36.40 12.00 -10.93
N GLU A 155 -36.39 11.89 -9.60
CA GLU A 155 -37.55 11.45 -8.81
C GLU A 155 -38.58 12.58 -8.57
N THR A 156 -38.15 13.83 -8.67
CA THR A 156 -39.00 15.02 -8.47
C THR A 156 -39.60 15.63 -9.74
N ALA A 157 -39.30 15.08 -10.92
CA ALA A 157 -39.78 15.53 -12.23
C ALA A 157 -40.85 14.57 -12.78
#